data_AF-A0A5S5BYQ4-F1
#
_entry.id   AF-A0A5S5BYQ4-F1
#
_cell.length_a   1.000
_cell.length_b   1.000
_cell.length_c   1.000
_cell.angle_alpha   90.00
_cell.angle_beta   90.00
_cell.angle_gamma   90.00
#
_symmetry.space_group_name_H-M   'P 1'
#
loop_
_entity.id
_entity.type
_entity.pdbx_description
1 polymer ?
#
loop_
_entity_poly.entity_id
_entity_poly.type
_entity_poly.pdbx_seq_one_letter_code
_entity_poly.pdbx_strand_id
1 'polypeptide(L)'
;MKTFLNLIFGACFFFISCEEEQFNNDLNNYNLDNTKELKSKTKNKEGLNYLRQCYIIDVDRCDTPNQPEANFWWPSSPTSYYEGYFSSTDDHSITFTEYNNGTARIFGSTKLNNCVAYVDVWLKDKKDWTEWSAIGGEFKKEGCADGIQENLMFYVIDSEKSSITAVGGDCLEEGTFSVEQRPDPFDMNTPNYGVHVGPGGANWDSNVGEYGLSGWGWLVNSQGKRMWVMDFNFRLDCVEEPCSPCDGKVTDLSLRYNGSIVNANVKIKQKKDDKIVFDGVVQPGESFSFTGKDKKGTLGTEIIISINGVEHIKLHTSCSKPVGPGTLVGDFEIVDGASRNGGKLCPEEDPAGDDCNECDGKATSLEMQYIGEKPTAFITVKQKKDEKIVFEGNVMSGNSFSFSGKDKKGTLGTEITLFIDGIENTKIHTSCSKPIGPGLISGDFKILRGSSYNGGEFCPIFSDDDEDDEDDEDDEDEDCGECEGKVTFLEMKYNGDDESANVRVQQKKDNKTVFDGTVVSGSSFSFTGEDKKGTLGTEIIIYVNGIENTRIHTSCSKPIKIGLSFGDFEILNGTSREGGQFCPSDN
;
A
#
# COMPACT_ATOMS: atom_id res chain seq x y z
N MET A 1 -55.64 -77.56 37.26
CA MET A 1 -56.69 -76.54 37.51
C MET A 1 -56.45 -75.38 36.54
N LYS A 2 -57.45 -75.08 35.68
CA LYS A 2 -57.83 -73.79 35.05
C LYS A 2 -56.71 -72.88 34.47
N THR A 3 -56.54 -72.79 33.14
CA THR A 3 -57.19 -71.87 32.15
C THR A 3 -56.85 -70.37 32.25
N PHE A 4 -56.68 -69.79 31.05
CA PHE A 4 -56.76 -68.38 30.58
C PHE A 4 -55.43 -67.65 30.33
N LEU A 5 -55.23 -66.77 29.34
CA LEU A 5 -55.73 -66.47 27.97
C LEU A 5 -55.13 -65.07 27.64
N ASN A 6 -54.55 -64.86 26.44
CA ASN A 6 -54.45 -63.57 25.70
C ASN A 6 -53.65 -62.37 26.32
N LEU A 7 -53.07 -61.39 25.61
CA LEU A 7 -52.68 -61.07 24.21
C LEU A 7 -52.04 -59.64 24.27
N ILE A 8 -51.18 -59.27 23.30
CA ILE A 8 -50.91 -57.90 22.74
C ILE A 8 -49.78 -56.98 23.28
N PHE A 9 -48.84 -56.72 22.34
CA PHE A 9 -48.10 -55.51 21.92
C PHE A 9 -47.48 -54.48 22.89
N GLY A 10 -46.27 -54.04 22.50
CA GLY A 10 -45.68 -52.72 22.83
C GLY A 10 -44.16 -52.75 22.69
N ALA A 11 -43.61 -52.56 21.49
CA ALA A 11 -43.06 -51.28 20.99
C ALA A 11 -41.66 -50.95 21.54
N CYS A 12 -40.65 -51.05 20.66
CA CYS A 12 -39.28 -50.59 20.84
C CYS A 12 -39.24 -49.08 21.12
N PHE A 13 -38.48 -48.66 22.12
CA PHE A 13 -37.89 -47.32 22.18
C PHE A 13 -36.41 -47.46 22.55
N PHE A 14 -35.56 -47.03 21.63
CA PHE A 14 -34.13 -46.85 21.82
C PHE A 14 -33.88 -45.62 22.70
N PHE A 15 -32.85 -45.74 23.53
CA PHE A 15 -32.32 -44.73 24.42
C PHE A 15 -31.76 -43.51 23.66
N ILE A 16 -32.09 -42.31 24.12
CA ILE A 16 -31.24 -41.12 23.98
C ILE A 16 -31.18 -40.46 25.35
N SER A 17 -30.02 -40.53 26.00
CA SER A 17 -29.70 -39.73 27.19
C SER A 17 -29.21 -38.36 26.72
N CYS A 18 -29.88 -37.28 27.15
CA CYS A 18 -29.29 -35.95 27.13
C CYS A 18 -28.47 -35.76 28.41
N GLU A 19 -27.19 -35.43 28.25
CA GLU A 19 -26.35 -34.84 29.30
C GLU A 19 -26.63 -33.33 29.33
N GLU A 20 -26.90 -32.81 30.51
CA GLU A 20 -27.17 -31.41 30.81
C GLU A 20 -25.87 -30.79 31.35
N GLU A 21 -25.19 -29.97 30.57
CA GLU A 21 -24.03 -29.20 31.05
C GLU A 21 -24.50 -27.89 31.71
N GLN A 22 -24.16 -27.75 32.99
CA GLN A 22 -24.39 -26.55 33.79
C GLN A 22 -23.46 -25.42 33.34
N PHE A 23 -24.06 -24.29 32.94
CA PHE A 23 -23.37 -23.03 32.71
C PHE A 23 -23.05 -22.37 34.07
N ASN A 24 -21.77 -22.32 34.45
CA ASN A 24 -21.33 -21.54 35.62
C ASN A 24 -21.01 -20.11 35.21
N ASN A 25 -21.60 -19.16 35.94
CA ASN A 25 -21.31 -17.74 35.93
C ASN A 25 -19.92 -17.46 36.52
N ASP A 26 -19.01 -16.91 35.72
CA ASP A 26 -17.82 -16.19 36.20
C ASP A 26 -17.77 -14.81 35.53
N LEU A 27 -18.66 -13.92 35.95
CA LEU A 27 -18.53 -12.47 35.83
C LEU A 27 -18.11 -11.97 37.21
N ASN A 28 -16.80 -11.73 37.42
CA ASN A 28 -16.20 -10.78 38.38
C ASN A 28 -14.70 -11.08 38.56
N ASN A 29 -13.84 -10.34 37.87
CA ASN A 29 -12.56 -9.78 38.36
C ASN A 29 -11.66 -9.39 37.17
N TYR A 30 -11.74 -8.15 36.72
CA TYR A 30 -10.60 -7.49 36.10
C TYR A 30 -10.17 -6.35 37.02
N ASN A 31 -9.03 -6.55 37.67
CA ASN A 31 -8.32 -5.53 38.41
C ASN A 31 -7.17 -5.07 37.51
N LEU A 32 -7.05 -3.75 37.32
CA LEU A 32 -5.90 -3.12 36.67
C LEU A 32 -4.61 -3.40 37.45
N ASP A 33 -3.48 -3.30 36.74
CA ASP A 33 -2.07 -3.47 37.16
C ASP A 33 -1.51 -4.90 37.19
N ASN A 34 -0.84 -5.29 36.11
CA ASN A 34 0.62 -5.49 36.10
C ASN A 34 1.13 -5.87 34.70
N THR A 35 1.96 -5.01 34.13
CA THR A 35 2.86 -5.26 33.00
C THR A 35 3.78 -6.45 33.26
N LYS A 36 3.65 -7.52 32.45
CA LYS A 36 4.75 -8.40 32.05
C LYS A 36 4.36 -9.21 30.81
N GLU A 37 5.22 -9.11 29.80
CA GLU A 37 5.15 -9.79 28.50
C GLU A 37 4.71 -11.25 28.60
N LEU A 38 3.63 -11.56 27.88
CA LEU A 38 3.30 -12.91 27.43
C LEU A 38 2.99 -12.81 25.94
N LYS A 39 3.96 -13.22 25.11
CA LYS A 39 3.75 -13.46 23.67
C LYS A 39 2.65 -14.52 23.50
N SER A 40 1.42 -14.11 23.17
CA SER A 40 0.34 -15.04 22.88
C SER A 40 0.08 -15.15 21.38
N LYS A 41 0.27 -16.36 20.84
CA LYS A 41 -0.49 -16.79 19.66
C LYS A 41 -1.92 -17.02 20.13
N THR A 42 -2.80 -16.04 19.94
CA THR A 42 -4.19 -16.13 20.36
C THR A 42 -4.97 -16.93 19.32
N LYS A 43 -4.96 -18.26 19.43
CA LYS A 43 -5.93 -19.10 18.71
C LYS A 43 -7.29 -18.89 19.35
N ASN A 44 -8.22 -18.32 18.59
CA ASN A 44 -9.61 -18.23 19.03
C ASN A 44 -10.24 -19.64 19.12
N LYS A 45 -11.22 -19.83 20.00
CA LYS A 45 -11.81 -21.14 20.37
C LYS A 45 -12.44 -21.89 19.17
N GLU A 46 -12.69 -21.19 18.07
CA GLU A 46 -13.25 -21.71 16.81
C GLU A 46 -12.22 -22.05 15.72
N GLY A 47 -10.92 -21.82 15.97
CA GLY A 47 -9.87 -22.16 15.01
C GLY A 47 -9.82 -21.29 13.74
N LEU A 48 -10.62 -20.22 13.67
CA LEU A 48 -10.54 -19.19 12.63
C LEU A 48 -9.45 -18.19 12.96
N ASN A 49 -8.56 -17.91 12.00
CA ASN A 49 -7.62 -16.79 12.08
C ASN A 49 -8.29 -15.55 11.49
N TYR A 50 -8.37 -14.47 12.27
CA TYR A 50 -8.86 -13.20 11.76
C TYR A 50 -7.75 -12.46 11.00
N LEU A 51 -8.13 -11.71 9.95
CA LEU A 51 -7.25 -10.82 9.17
C LEU A 51 -7.06 -9.49 9.88
N ARG A 52 -8.16 -8.93 10.41
CA ARG A 52 -8.14 -7.69 11.17
C ARG A 52 -9.30 -7.64 12.17
N GLN A 53 -9.09 -6.90 13.24
CA GLN A 53 -10.12 -6.55 14.21
C GLN A 53 -10.13 -5.04 14.41
N CYS A 54 -11.32 -4.45 14.41
CA CYS A 54 -11.53 -3.02 14.55
C CYS A 54 -12.55 -2.74 15.64
N TYR A 55 -12.29 -1.69 16.42
CA TYR A 55 -13.29 -1.10 17.29
C TYR A 55 -14.22 -0.24 16.45
N ILE A 56 -15.51 -0.30 16.75
CA ILE A 56 -16.51 0.55 16.12
C ILE A 56 -16.56 1.87 16.88
N ILE A 57 -16.49 2.96 16.12
CA ILE A 57 -16.73 4.31 16.60
C ILE A 57 -18.08 4.78 16.03
N ASP A 58 -18.83 5.48 16.87
CA ASP A 58 -20.10 6.11 16.50
C ASP A 58 -19.85 7.15 15.40
N VAL A 59 -20.66 7.12 14.34
CA VAL A 59 -20.56 8.12 13.27
C VAL A 59 -21.28 9.39 13.67
N ASP A 60 -20.75 10.54 13.24
CA ASP A 60 -21.24 11.86 13.62
C ASP A 60 -22.52 12.32 12.92
N ARG A 61 -23.00 11.55 11.92
CA ARG A 61 -24.23 11.83 11.17
C ARG A 61 -24.17 13.20 10.47
N CYS A 62 -23.06 13.47 9.81
CA CYS A 62 -22.87 14.65 8.97
C CYS A 62 -24.07 14.96 8.06
N ASP A 63 -24.27 16.24 7.74
CA ASP A 63 -25.37 16.75 6.91
C ASP A 63 -26.80 16.44 7.40
N THR A 64 -26.96 15.87 8.60
CA THR A 64 -28.25 15.64 9.23
C THR A 64 -28.35 16.37 10.58
N PRO A 65 -28.55 17.70 10.56
CA PRO A 65 -28.67 18.46 11.80
C PRO A 65 -29.80 17.84 12.64
N ASN A 66 -29.49 17.53 13.90
CA ASN A 66 -30.35 16.88 14.92
C ASN A 66 -30.35 15.34 14.97
N GLN A 67 -29.58 14.62 14.16
CA GLN A 67 -29.30 13.22 14.45
C GLN A 67 -28.11 13.12 15.42
N PRO A 68 -28.19 12.30 16.49
CA PRO A 68 -27.06 12.11 17.40
C PRO A 68 -26.01 11.19 16.77
N GLU A 69 -24.79 11.27 17.31
CA GLU A 69 -23.74 10.27 17.08
C GLU A 69 -24.26 8.87 17.41
N ALA A 70 -24.09 7.92 16.49
CA ALA A 70 -24.62 6.57 16.66
C ALA A 70 -23.99 5.55 15.71
N ASN A 71 -23.74 4.34 16.21
CA ASN A 71 -23.32 3.21 15.39
C ASN A 71 -24.51 2.45 14.76
N PHE A 72 -25.62 2.32 15.48
CA PHE A 72 -26.75 1.46 15.11
C PHE A 72 -28.06 2.22 15.12
N TRP A 73 -28.87 2.06 14.07
CA TRP A 73 -30.16 2.69 13.96
C TRP A 73 -31.28 1.66 13.82
N TRP A 74 -32.21 1.66 14.78
CA TRP A 74 -33.38 0.80 14.84
C TRP A 74 -34.62 1.63 15.21
N PRO A 75 -35.31 2.21 14.22
CA PRO A 75 -36.46 3.08 14.41
C PRO A 75 -37.78 2.30 14.48
N SER A 76 -38.86 2.96 14.96
CA SER A 76 -40.21 2.37 14.93
C SER A 76 -40.80 2.27 13.51
N SER A 77 -40.29 3.10 12.58
CA SER A 77 -40.66 3.05 11.17
C SER A 77 -39.47 3.45 10.28
N PRO A 78 -39.43 3.02 9.00
CA PRO A 78 -38.35 3.39 8.07
C PRO A 78 -38.24 4.89 7.76
N THR A 79 -39.23 5.69 8.16
CA THR A 79 -39.28 7.14 7.97
C THR A 79 -39.04 7.93 9.26
N SER A 80 -38.81 7.25 10.39
CA SER A 80 -38.57 7.90 11.68
C SER A 80 -37.08 8.25 11.86
N TYR A 81 -36.59 9.22 11.08
CA TYR A 81 -35.17 9.59 11.00
C TYR A 81 -34.59 10.34 12.23
N TYR A 82 -35.29 10.40 13.35
CA TYR A 82 -34.86 11.18 14.54
C TYR A 82 -35.01 10.39 15.85
N GLU A 83 -35.15 9.07 15.76
CA GLU A 83 -35.25 8.16 16.90
C GLU A 83 -34.53 6.85 16.61
N GLY A 84 -34.35 6.01 17.64
CA GLY A 84 -33.79 4.67 17.46
C GLY A 84 -32.28 4.62 17.26
N TYR A 85 -31.55 5.66 17.70
CA TYR A 85 -30.10 5.76 17.57
C TYR A 85 -29.40 5.17 18.79
N PHE A 86 -28.64 4.10 18.59
CA PHE A 86 -27.85 3.43 19.61
C PHE A 86 -26.38 3.83 19.44
N SER A 87 -25.73 4.10 20.56
CA SER A 87 -24.33 4.53 20.63
C SER A 87 -23.54 3.64 21.58
N SER A 88 -22.21 3.72 21.43
CA SER A 88 -21.29 3.01 22.30
C SER A 88 -21.15 3.75 23.66
N THR A 89 -20.84 3.00 24.71
CA THR A 89 -20.54 3.49 26.07
C THR A 89 -19.33 2.75 26.62
N ASP A 90 -18.81 3.17 27.78
CA ASP A 90 -17.66 2.53 28.44
C ASP A 90 -17.85 1.01 28.66
N ASP A 91 -19.10 0.56 28.84
CA ASP A 91 -19.50 -0.82 29.10
C ASP A 91 -20.18 -1.52 27.90
N HIS A 92 -20.46 -0.80 26.82
CA HIS A 92 -21.11 -1.33 25.63
C HIS A 92 -20.41 -0.83 24.37
N SER A 93 -19.62 -1.72 23.76
CA SER A 93 -18.98 -1.46 22.48
C SER A 93 -19.20 -2.63 21.51
N ILE A 94 -19.05 -2.33 20.22
CA ILE A 94 -19.10 -3.32 19.15
C ILE A 94 -17.71 -3.40 18.50
N THR A 95 -17.37 -4.60 18.05
CA THR A 95 -16.16 -4.88 17.26
C THR A 95 -16.54 -5.40 15.89
N PHE A 96 -15.74 -5.06 14.89
CA PHE A 96 -15.75 -5.67 13.57
C PHE A 96 -14.53 -6.59 13.46
N THR A 97 -14.72 -7.85 13.08
CA THR A 97 -13.63 -8.80 12.88
C THR A 97 -13.75 -9.42 11.49
N GLU A 98 -12.72 -9.26 10.67
CA GLU A 98 -12.64 -9.85 9.34
C GLU A 98 -11.82 -11.14 9.39
N TYR A 99 -12.22 -12.19 8.67
CA TYR A 99 -11.56 -13.49 8.67
C TYR A 99 -10.94 -13.84 7.33
N ASN A 100 -9.90 -14.68 7.37
CA ASN A 100 -9.12 -15.08 6.19
C ASN A 100 -9.90 -15.92 5.15
N ASN A 101 -11.07 -16.42 5.52
CA ASN A 101 -11.94 -17.21 4.66
C ASN A 101 -12.98 -16.36 3.90
N GLY A 102 -12.87 -15.02 3.95
CA GLY A 102 -13.82 -14.10 3.30
C GLY A 102 -15.13 -13.90 4.05
N THR A 103 -15.20 -14.27 5.34
CA THR A 103 -16.30 -13.91 6.24
C THR A 103 -15.89 -12.78 7.18
N ALA A 104 -16.86 -12.09 7.76
CA ALA A 104 -16.62 -11.12 8.84
C ALA A 104 -17.72 -11.20 9.90
N ARG A 105 -17.48 -10.62 11.07
CA ARG A 105 -18.42 -10.62 12.19
C ARG A 105 -18.45 -9.26 12.87
N ILE A 106 -19.64 -8.73 13.08
CA ILE A 106 -19.93 -7.56 13.89
C ILE A 106 -20.46 -8.09 15.23
N PHE A 107 -19.71 -7.88 16.31
CA PHE A 107 -20.00 -8.51 17.60
C PHE A 107 -19.80 -7.55 18.77
N GLY A 108 -20.77 -7.53 19.70
CA GLY A 108 -20.69 -6.76 20.94
C GLY A 108 -22.05 -6.29 21.41
N SER A 109 -22.11 -5.08 21.99
CA SER A 109 -23.37 -4.47 22.40
C SER A 109 -23.36 -2.95 22.24
N THR A 110 -24.53 -2.37 22.05
CA THR A 110 -24.75 -0.92 21.90
C THR A 110 -26.04 -0.52 22.62
N LYS A 111 -26.19 0.76 22.95
CA LYS A 111 -27.20 1.20 23.92
C LYS A 111 -27.99 2.42 23.45
N LEU A 112 -29.29 2.42 23.76
CA LEU A 112 -30.21 3.55 23.64
C LEU A 112 -30.97 3.67 24.96
N ASN A 113 -30.66 4.69 25.76
CA ASN A 113 -31.21 4.84 27.12
C ASN A 113 -31.01 3.55 27.94
N ASN A 114 -32.07 2.89 28.40
CA ASN A 114 -31.98 1.61 29.11
C ASN A 114 -32.11 0.39 28.19
N CYS A 115 -32.32 0.57 26.89
CA CYS A 115 -32.31 -0.53 25.91
C CYS A 115 -30.87 -0.89 25.54
N VAL A 116 -30.51 -2.16 25.70
CA VAL A 116 -29.23 -2.73 25.26
C VAL A 116 -29.50 -3.71 24.13
N ALA A 117 -28.85 -3.50 22.99
CA ALA A 117 -28.85 -4.41 21.86
C ALA A 117 -27.51 -5.16 21.82
N TYR A 118 -27.55 -6.48 22.05
CA TYR A 118 -26.42 -7.38 21.82
C TYR A 118 -26.42 -7.79 20.36
N VAL A 119 -25.34 -7.44 19.65
CA VAL A 119 -25.19 -7.61 18.21
C VAL A 119 -24.27 -8.81 17.94
N ASP A 120 -24.74 -9.75 17.14
CA ASP A 120 -23.92 -10.85 16.60
C ASP A 120 -24.30 -11.07 15.13
N VAL A 121 -23.75 -10.23 14.24
CA VAL A 121 -24.05 -10.25 12.80
C VAL A 121 -22.87 -10.81 12.04
N TRP A 122 -23.11 -11.87 11.29
CA TRP A 122 -22.14 -12.50 10.42
C TRP A 122 -22.32 -12.02 8.99
N LEU A 123 -21.20 -11.77 8.33
CA LEU A 123 -21.09 -11.37 6.95
C LEU A 123 -20.36 -12.47 6.17
N LYS A 124 -20.81 -12.74 4.94
CA LYS A 124 -20.25 -13.76 4.06
C LYS A 124 -20.10 -13.25 2.63
N ASP A 125 -19.46 -14.08 1.81
CA ASP A 125 -19.37 -13.91 0.37
C ASP A 125 -18.69 -12.58 -0.04
N LYS A 126 -17.60 -12.21 0.65
CA LYS A 126 -16.76 -11.04 0.34
C LYS A 126 -16.48 -10.93 -1.15
N LYS A 127 -16.71 -9.75 -1.71
CA LYS A 127 -16.45 -9.40 -3.11
C LYS A 127 -15.81 -8.03 -3.22
N ASP A 128 -14.94 -7.85 -4.21
CA ASP A 128 -14.59 -6.50 -4.64
C ASP A 128 -15.70 -5.90 -5.52
N TRP A 129 -15.54 -4.64 -5.95
CA TRP A 129 -16.52 -3.98 -6.80
C TRP A 129 -16.73 -4.67 -8.15
N THR A 130 -15.68 -5.22 -8.76
CA THR A 130 -15.76 -5.89 -10.05
C THR A 130 -16.63 -7.14 -9.95
N GLU A 131 -16.39 -7.95 -8.92
CA GLU A 131 -17.17 -9.15 -8.64
C GLU A 131 -18.61 -8.83 -8.22
N TRP A 132 -18.79 -7.80 -7.40
CA TRP A 132 -20.11 -7.36 -6.92
C TRP A 132 -20.99 -6.82 -8.05
N SER A 133 -20.46 -5.88 -8.85
CA SER A 133 -21.20 -5.30 -9.97
C SER A 133 -21.50 -6.31 -11.08
N ALA A 134 -20.64 -7.32 -11.28
CA ALA A 134 -20.86 -8.38 -12.26
C ALA A 134 -22.12 -9.23 -11.99
N ILE A 135 -22.55 -9.33 -10.73
CA ILE A 135 -23.80 -10.01 -10.33
C ILE A 135 -24.98 -9.04 -10.18
N GLY A 136 -24.85 -7.82 -10.71
CA GLY A 136 -25.87 -6.77 -10.62
C GLY A 136 -25.85 -6.01 -9.29
N GLY A 137 -24.78 -6.16 -8.50
CA GLY A 137 -24.56 -5.39 -7.28
C GLY A 137 -24.48 -3.89 -7.55
N GLU A 138 -25.08 -3.10 -6.67
CA GLU A 138 -25.08 -1.64 -6.71
C GLU A 138 -24.32 -1.05 -5.51
N PHE A 139 -23.83 0.18 -5.66
CA PHE A 139 -23.21 0.93 -4.58
C PHE A 139 -24.18 1.98 -4.04
N LYS A 140 -24.34 1.95 -2.73
CA LYS A 140 -25.18 2.88 -1.99
C LYS A 140 -24.39 4.15 -1.64
N LYS A 141 -24.26 5.06 -2.60
CA LYS A 141 -23.65 6.38 -2.36
C LYS A 141 -24.64 7.27 -1.61
N GLU A 142 -24.42 7.40 -0.30
CA GLU A 142 -25.21 8.26 0.60
C GLU A 142 -24.29 9.01 1.57
N GLY A 143 -24.83 10.03 2.22
CA GLY A 143 -24.15 10.83 3.23
C GLY A 143 -22.98 11.63 2.68
N CYS A 144 -22.02 11.95 3.53
CA CYS A 144 -20.93 12.89 3.23
C CYS A 144 -19.53 12.25 3.20
N ALA A 145 -19.39 10.95 3.53
CA ALA A 145 -18.07 10.31 3.63
C ALA A 145 -17.35 10.08 2.30
N ASP A 146 -18.01 10.41 1.19
CA ASP A 146 -17.48 10.37 -0.19
C ASP A 146 -16.83 9.02 -0.60
N GLY A 147 -17.41 7.92 -0.12
CA GLY A 147 -16.97 6.56 -0.46
C GLY A 147 -16.89 6.31 -1.98
N ILE A 148 -15.77 5.69 -2.39
CA ILE A 148 -15.50 5.27 -3.77
C ILE A 148 -15.68 3.76 -3.83
N GLN A 149 -16.69 3.29 -4.56
CA GLN A 149 -17.06 1.87 -4.67
C GLN A 149 -15.89 0.94 -5.05
N GLU A 150 -14.96 1.37 -5.91
CA GLU A 150 -13.80 0.58 -6.32
C GLU A 150 -12.83 0.29 -5.15
N ASN A 151 -12.88 1.09 -4.08
CA ASN A 151 -12.04 0.93 -2.88
C ASN A 151 -12.76 0.14 -1.77
N LEU A 152 -14.01 -0.27 -1.98
CA LEU A 152 -14.83 -0.95 -0.98
C LEU A 152 -14.90 -2.46 -1.23
N MET A 153 -15.06 -3.20 -0.15
CA MET A 153 -15.39 -4.62 -0.14
C MET A 153 -16.87 -4.81 0.20
N PHE A 154 -17.55 -5.69 -0.51
CA PHE A 154 -18.98 -5.94 -0.38
C PHE A 154 -19.25 -7.32 0.20
N TYR A 155 -20.19 -7.37 1.14
CA TYR A 155 -20.61 -8.58 1.85
C TYR A 155 -22.13 -8.75 1.84
N VAL A 156 -22.57 -9.98 2.12
CA VAL A 156 -23.97 -10.32 2.39
C VAL A 156 -24.12 -10.73 3.85
N ILE A 157 -25.16 -10.26 4.54
CA ILE A 157 -25.50 -10.76 5.89
C ILE A 157 -25.85 -12.26 5.83
N ASP A 158 -25.18 -13.06 6.65
CA ASP A 158 -25.44 -14.49 6.84
C ASP A 158 -26.60 -14.69 7.82
N SER A 159 -27.83 -14.73 7.30
CA SER A 159 -29.05 -14.81 8.11
C SER A 159 -29.19 -16.09 8.94
N GLU A 160 -28.44 -17.15 8.59
CA GLU A 160 -28.43 -18.40 9.36
C GLU A 160 -27.63 -18.30 10.66
N LYS A 161 -26.73 -17.32 10.76
CA LYS A 161 -25.85 -17.11 11.93
C LYS A 161 -26.08 -15.80 12.65
N SER A 162 -26.74 -14.85 12.00
CA SER A 162 -26.86 -13.49 12.49
C SER A 162 -28.05 -13.31 13.41
N SER A 163 -27.82 -12.73 14.58
CA SER A 163 -28.85 -12.42 15.55
C SER A 163 -28.59 -11.12 16.30
N ILE A 164 -29.67 -10.47 16.74
CA ILE A 164 -29.63 -9.36 17.68
C ILE A 164 -30.55 -9.69 18.86
N THR A 165 -30.04 -9.52 20.08
CA THR A 165 -30.85 -9.68 21.30
C THR A 165 -31.01 -8.33 21.99
N ALA A 166 -32.24 -7.89 22.16
CA ALA A 166 -32.57 -6.62 22.80
C ALA A 166 -33.20 -6.84 24.18
N VAL A 167 -32.71 -6.12 25.19
CA VAL A 167 -33.24 -6.14 26.56
C VAL A 167 -33.28 -4.74 27.13
N GLY A 168 -34.28 -4.45 27.96
CA GLY A 168 -34.46 -3.15 28.61
C GLY A 168 -35.71 -2.42 28.15
N GLY A 169 -36.37 -1.74 29.08
CA GLY A 169 -37.72 -1.18 28.86
C GLY A 169 -37.85 -0.07 27.82
N ASP A 170 -36.74 0.49 27.34
CA ASP A 170 -36.73 1.50 26.28
C ASP A 170 -36.60 0.90 24.87
N CYS A 171 -36.48 -0.43 24.76
CA CYS A 171 -36.45 -1.11 23.46
C CYS A 171 -37.81 -1.03 22.78
N LEU A 172 -37.82 -0.88 21.45
CA LEU A 172 -39.05 -0.99 20.66
C LEU A 172 -39.74 -2.35 20.87
N GLU A 173 -38.92 -3.40 21.00
CA GLU A 173 -39.34 -4.74 21.36
C GLU A 173 -38.17 -5.47 22.05
N GLU A 174 -38.43 -6.19 23.13
CA GLU A 174 -37.43 -7.06 23.75
C GLU A 174 -37.49 -8.47 23.14
N GLY A 175 -36.33 -9.13 23.05
CA GLY A 175 -36.23 -10.50 22.54
C GLY A 175 -35.01 -10.73 21.66
N THR A 176 -34.92 -11.93 21.11
CA THR A 176 -33.90 -12.32 20.14
C THR A 176 -34.51 -12.37 18.74
N PHE A 177 -33.88 -11.65 17.81
CA PHE A 177 -34.28 -11.54 16.42
C PHE A 177 -33.18 -12.13 15.54
N SER A 178 -33.55 -12.89 14.52
CA SER A 178 -32.61 -13.20 13.43
C SER A 178 -32.46 -11.97 12.54
N VAL A 179 -31.36 -11.90 11.79
CA VAL A 179 -31.05 -10.75 10.95
C VAL A 179 -31.03 -11.15 9.48
N GLU A 180 -31.78 -10.45 8.64
CA GLU A 180 -31.75 -10.62 7.18
C GLU A 180 -31.22 -9.36 6.48
N GLN A 181 -30.50 -9.54 5.36
CA GLN A 181 -30.06 -8.43 4.51
C GLN A 181 -31.26 -7.62 3.98
N ARG A 182 -31.10 -6.31 3.87
CA ARG A 182 -32.05 -5.40 3.24
C ARG A 182 -31.30 -4.44 2.31
N PRO A 183 -31.81 -4.15 1.11
CA PRO A 183 -32.73 -4.98 0.30
C PRO A 183 -32.19 -6.42 0.12
N ASP A 184 -33.04 -7.33 -0.37
CA ASP A 184 -32.60 -8.69 -0.65
C ASP A 184 -31.60 -8.65 -1.83
N PRO A 185 -30.34 -9.07 -1.64
CA PRO A 185 -29.32 -8.95 -2.67
C PRO A 185 -29.56 -9.90 -3.85
N PHE A 186 -30.52 -10.81 -3.74
CA PHE A 186 -30.89 -11.74 -4.82
C PHE A 186 -32.24 -11.40 -5.47
N ASP A 187 -32.94 -10.35 -5.02
CA ASP A 187 -34.16 -9.87 -5.67
C ASP A 187 -33.83 -8.87 -6.78
N MET A 188 -34.02 -9.30 -8.02
CA MET A 188 -33.78 -8.49 -9.23
C MET A 188 -34.67 -7.24 -9.33
N ASN A 189 -35.70 -7.09 -8.49
CA ASN A 189 -36.61 -5.95 -8.49
C ASN A 189 -36.23 -4.88 -7.46
N THR A 190 -35.21 -5.13 -6.64
CA THR A 190 -34.69 -4.17 -5.68
C THR A 190 -33.24 -3.83 -6.00
N PRO A 191 -32.75 -2.64 -5.63
CA PRO A 191 -31.32 -2.37 -5.68
C PRO A 191 -30.57 -3.47 -4.95
N ASN A 192 -29.48 -3.98 -5.52
CA ASN A 192 -28.69 -5.04 -4.89
C ASN A 192 -27.60 -4.41 -4.03
N TYR A 193 -27.93 -4.02 -2.80
CA TYR A 193 -26.97 -3.44 -1.87
C TYR A 193 -26.42 -4.50 -0.90
N GLY A 194 -25.09 -4.54 -0.79
CA GLY A 194 -24.38 -5.30 0.22
C GLY A 194 -24.10 -4.49 1.47
N VAL A 195 -23.51 -5.14 2.47
CA VAL A 195 -22.76 -4.43 3.52
C VAL A 195 -21.40 -4.08 2.93
N HIS A 196 -21.09 -2.80 2.80
CA HIS A 196 -19.82 -2.34 2.24
C HIS A 196 -18.86 -1.91 3.35
N VAL A 197 -17.59 -2.28 3.21
CA VAL A 197 -16.51 -2.07 4.19
C VAL A 197 -15.29 -1.51 3.45
N GLY A 198 -14.72 -0.41 3.92
CA GLY A 198 -13.54 0.21 3.32
C GLY A 198 -13.41 1.72 3.57
N PRO A 199 -12.46 2.39 2.90
CA PRO A 199 -12.31 3.85 2.93
C PRO A 199 -13.59 4.57 2.47
N GLY A 200 -14.10 5.48 3.28
CA GLY A 200 -15.39 6.16 3.08
C GLY A 200 -16.60 5.24 3.24
N GLY A 201 -16.42 4.06 3.85
CA GLY A 201 -17.49 3.08 4.05
C GLY A 201 -18.50 3.47 5.12
N ALA A 202 -18.17 4.41 6.01
CA ALA A 202 -19.05 4.99 7.01
C ALA A 202 -19.86 6.14 6.40
N ASN A 203 -20.89 5.84 5.59
CA ASN A 203 -21.56 6.82 4.72
C ASN A 203 -21.88 8.18 5.39
N TRP A 204 -22.24 8.18 6.67
CA TRP A 204 -22.70 9.36 7.40
C TRP A 204 -21.67 9.92 8.39
N ASP A 205 -20.38 9.66 8.19
CA ASP A 205 -19.29 10.21 9.00
C ASP A 205 -18.58 11.37 8.29
N SER A 206 -18.30 12.48 8.99
CA SER A 206 -17.62 13.63 8.39
C SER A 206 -16.14 13.43 8.10
N ASN A 207 -15.52 12.37 8.64
CA ASN A 207 -14.13 12.03 8.31
C ASN A 207 -14.07 11.32 6.95
N VAL A 208 -14.08 12.12 5.89
CA VAL A 208 -14.05 11.68 4.49
C VAL A 208 -12.90 10.72 4.23
N GLY A 209 -13.19 9.58 3.60
CA GLY A 209 -12.19 8.57 3.24
C GLY A 209 -11.73 7.66 4.38
N GLU A 210 -12.14 7.91 5.63
CA GLU A 210 -11.78 7.03 6.75
C GLU A 210 -12.34 5.63 6.61
N TYR A 211 -11.65 4.65 7.21
CA TYR A 211 -12.07 3.26 7.14
C TYR A 211 -13.38 3.07 7.90
N GLY A 212 -14.37 2.48 7.24
CA GLY A 212 -15.72 2.36 7.79
C GLY A 212 -16.52 1.23 7.18
N LEU A 213 -17.74 1.04 7.66
CA LEU A 213 -18.71 0.18 7.01
C LEU A 213 -20.14 0.72 7.12
N SER A 214 -20.98 0.35 6.15
CA SER A 214 -22.41 0.60 6.22
C SER A 214 -23.22 -0.59 5.68
N GLY A 215 -24.43 -0.78 6.21
CA GLY A 215 -25.29 -1.86 5.77
C GLY A 215 -26.70 -1.78 6.34
N TRP A 216 -27.65 -2.39 5.64
CA TRP A 216 -29.06 -2.40 6.02
C TRP A 216 -29.54 -3.82 6.27
N GLY A 217 -30.50 -3.96 7.18
CA GLY A 217 -31.14 -5.24 7.43
C GLY A 217 -32.54 -5.17 8.01
N TRP A 218 -33.10 -6.35 8.20
CA TRP A 218 -34.35 -6.60 8.89
C TRP A 218 -34.09 -7.37 10.18
N LEU A 219 -34.73 -6.96 11.26
CA LEU A 219 -34.94 -7.80 12.44
C LEU A 219 -36.15 -8.70 12.20
N VAL A 220 -35.93 -10.01 12.31
CA VAL A 220 -36.89 -11.05 11.98
C VAL A 220 -37.21 -11.85 13.23
N ASN A 221 -38.50 -12.04 13.51
CA ASN A 221 -38.91 -12.80 14.68
C ASN A 221 -38.77 -14.32 14.47
N SER A 222 -39.02 -15.10 15.52
CA SER A 222 -38.96 -16.57 15.49
C SER A 222 -39.93 -17.26 14.52
N GLN A 223 -40.89 -16.53 13.94
CA GLN A 223 -41.81 -17.02 12.91
C GLN A 223 -41.35 -16.69 11.49
N GLY A 224 -40.18 -16.06 11.31
CA GLY A 224 -39.69 -15.61 10.01
C GLY A 224 -40.36 -14.33 9.51
N LYS A 225 -41.07 -13.59 10.37
CA LYS A 225 -41.69 -12.32 9.98
C LYS A 225 -40.70 -11.17 10.19
N ARG A 226 -40.47 -10.38 9.14
CA ARG A 226 -39.75 -9.10 9.20
C ARG A 226 -40.53 -8.11 10.08
N MET A 227 -39.96 -7.73 11.20
CA MET A 227 -40.59 -6.87 12.21
C MET A 227 -40.13 -5.42 12.06
N TRP A 228 -38.80 -5.23 12.01
CA TRP A 228 -38.20 -3.90 12.10
C TRP A 228 -37.09 -3.72 11.07
N VAL A 229 -36.94 -2.51 10.55
CA VAL A 229 -35.74 -2.14 9.79
C VAL A 229 -34.62 -1.82 10.75
N MET A 230 -33.40 -2.02 10.29
CA MET A 230 -32.19 -1.56 10.97
C MET A 230 -31.13 -1.09 9.97
N ASP A 231 -30.17 -0.30 10.46
CA ASP A 231 -29.03 0.23 9.72
C ASP A 231 -27.77 0.22 10.60
N PHE A 232 -26.65 -0.15 10.00
CA PHE A 232 -25.31 -0.04 10.56
C PHE A 232 -24.57 1.06 9.82
N ASN A 233 -23.97 1.99 10.57
CA ASN A 233 -23.04 2.97 10.03
C ASN A 233 -21.91 3.13 11.04
N PHE A 234 -20.73 2.62 10.71
CA PHE A 234 -19.63 2.54 11.66
C PHE A 234 -18.38 3.16 11.06
N ARG A 235 -17.72 4.03 11.81
CA ARG A 235 -16.29 4.28 11.60
C ARG A 235 -15.51 3.16 12.29
N LEU A 236 -14.46 2.68 11.65
CA LEU A 236 -13.68 1.53 12.11
C LEU A 236 -12.28 1.97 12.49
N ASP A 237 -11.96 1.87 13.78
CA ASP A 237 -10.60 2.00 14.28
C ASP A 237 -9.97 0.62 14.38
N CYS A 238 -9.20 0.27 13.35
CA CYS A 238 -8.61 -1.04 13.23
C CYS A 238 -7.29 -1.10 14.00
N VAL A 239 -7.22 -2.00 14.98
CA VAL A 239 -5.94 -2.34 15.60
C VAL A 239 -5.14 -3.11 14.56
N GLU A 240 -4.19 -2.43 13.93
CA GLU A 240 -3.15 -3.11 13.16
C GLU A 240 -2.43 -4.06 14.13
N GLU A 241 -2.42 -5.37 13.84
CA GLU A 241 -1.53 -6.24 14.60
C GLU A 241 -0.11 -5.68 14.47
N PRO A 242 0.59 -5.44 15.59
CA PRO A 242 1.92 -4.87 15.55
C PRO A 242 2.76 -5.77 14.68
N CYS A 243 3.25 -5.21 13.59
CA CYS A 243 4.13 -5.92 12.71
C CYS A 243 5.48 -6.14 13.43
N SER A 244 6.29 -7.05 12.92
CA SER A 244 7.68 -7.18 13.38
C SER A 244 8.61 -7.41 12.20
N PRO A 245 9.90 -7.06 12.35
CA PRO A 245 10.92 -7.46 11.40
C PRO A 245 10.87 -8.96 11.14
N CYS A 246 11.19 -9.36 9.91
CA CYS A 246 11.20 -10.78 9.55
C CYS A 246 12.15 -11.56 10.47
N ASP A 247 11.61 -12.56 11.19
CA ASP A 247 12.43 -13.50 11.96
C ASP A 247 11.97 -14.95 11.75
N GLY A 248 12.93 -15.85 11.65
CA GLY A 248 12.68 -17.29 11.60
C GLY A 248 12.20 -17.82 10.25
N LYS A 249 12.37 -17.04 9.17
CA LYS A 249 11.90 -17.25 7.79
C LYS A 249 10.43 -16.91 7.61
N VAL A 250 10.08 -16.49 6.40
CA VAL A 250 8.71 -16.18 5.99
C VAL A 250 7.85 -17.44 5.97
N THR A 251 6.66 -17.38 6.56
CA THR A 251 5.66 -18.46 6.58
C THR A 251 4.71 -18.39 5.42
N ASP A 252 4.32 -17.18 5.03
CA ASP A 252 3.31 -16.90 4.03
C ASP A 252 3.53 -15.51 3.44
N LEU A 253 3.06 -15.32 2.21
CA LEU A 253 3.08 -14.06 1.50
C LEU A 253 1.77 -13.91 0.73
N SER A 254 1.31 -12.67 0.63
CA SER A 254 0.35 -12.21 -0.36
C SER A 254 1.08 -11.33 -1.36
N LEU A 255 0.96 -11.64 -2.65
CA LEU A 255 1.58 -10.89 -3.72
C LEU A 255 0.50 -10.26 -4.61
N ARG A 256 0.71 -9.02 -5.04
CA ARG A 256 -0.03 -8.39 -6.14
C ARG A 256 0.77 -8.53 -7.43
N TYR A 257 0.13 -9.00 -8.51
CA TYR A 257 0.77 -9.11 -9.82
C TYR A 257 0.65 -7.79 -10.60
N ASN A 258 1.76 -7.08 -10.75
CA ASN A 258 1.85 -5.79 -11.45
C ASN A 258 2.35 -5.95 -12.91
N GLY A 259 2.51 -7.18 -13.40
CA GLY A 259 2.91 -7.43 -14.79
C GLY A 259 1.76 -7.23 -15.79
N SER A 260 2.08 -7.08 -17.08
CA SER A 260 1.09 -6.78 -18.13
C SER A 260 0.43 -8.01 -18.77
N ILE A 261 0.87 -9.21 -18.44
CA ILE A 261 0.35 -10.42 -19.09
C ILE A 261 -1.02 -10.74 -18.50
N VAL A 262 -2.07 -10.47 -19.28
CA VAL A 262 -3.43 -10.92 -18.96
C VAL A 262 -3.47 -12.46 -18.94
N ASN A 263 -4.13 -13.04 -17.93
CA ASN A 263 -4.13 -14.48 -17.68
C ASN A 263 -2.73 -15.10 -17.52
N ALA A 264 -1.83 -14.46 -16.78
CA ALA A 264 -0.49 -14.99 -16.52
C ALA A 264 -0.57 -16.30 -15.71
N ASN A 265 0.00 -17.41 -16.20
CA ASN A 265 0.16 -18.62 -15.38
C ASN A 265 1.36 -18.42 -14.44
N VAL A 266 1.08 -18.12 -13.18
CA VAL A 266 2.08 -17.90 -12.15
C VAL A 266 2.28 -19.17 -11.33
N LYS A 267 3.54 -19.59 -11.24
CA LYS A 267 3.97 -20.78 -10.49
C LYS A 267 5.06 -20.40 -9.51
N ILE A 268 4.86 -20.72 -8.24
CA ILE A 268 5.81 -20.44 -7.17
C ILE A 268 6.21 -21.74 -6.51
N LYS A 269 7.53 -21.99 -6.46
CA LYS A 269 8.10 -23.16 -5.80
C LYS A 269 9.18 -22.80 -4.79
N GLN A 270 9.29 -23.61 -3.74
CA GLN A 270 10.35 -23.49 -2.75
C GLN A 270 11.64 -24.09 -3.30
N LYS A 271 12.75 -23.34 -3.28
CA LYS A 271 14.02 -23.76 -3.88
C LYS A 271 14.58 -25.07 -3.32
N LYS A 272 14.38 -25.32 -2.01
CA LYS A 272 15.05 -26.42 -1.31
C LYS A 272 14.49 -27.79 -1.67
N ASP A 273 13.19 -27.90 -1.87
CA ASP A 273 12.48 -29.17 -2.08
C ASP A 273 11.57 -29.17 -3.33
N ASP A 274 11.68 -28.14 -4.16
CA ASP A 274 10.89 -27.92 -5.38
C ASP A 274 9.37 -28.00 -5.17
N LYS A 275 8.90 -27.84 -3.92
CA LYS A 275 7.46 -27.87 -3.62
C LYS A 275 6.79 -26.64 -4.16
N ILE A 276 5.74 -26.86 -4.97
CA ILE A 276 4.88 -25.80 -5.48
C ILE A 276 3.98 -25.32 -4.33
N VAL A 277 4.08 -24.03 -4.01
CA VAL A 277 3.25 -23.35 -3.00
C VAL A 277 2.09 -22.60 -3.64
N PHE A 278 2.23 -22.21 -4.92
CA PHE A 278 1.18 -21.60 -5.73
C PHE A 278 1.33 -22.01 -7.20
N ASP A 279 0.21 -22.28 -7.88
CA ASP A 279 0.12 -22.53 -9.33
C ASP A 279 -1.28 -22.11 -9.80
N GLY A 280 -1.38 -20.95 -10.46
CA GLY A 280 -2.65 -20.32 -10.79
C GLY A 280 -2.55 -19.39 -11.99
N VAL A 281 -3.70 -18.98 -12.51
CA VAL A 281 -3.80 -17.91 -13.51
C VAL A 281 -4.16 -16.63 -12.77
N VAL A 282 -3.40 -15.55 -12.98
CA VAL A 282 -3.60 -14.26 -12.31
C VAL A 282 -3.70 -13.13 -13.34
N GLN A 283 -4.49 -12.11 -13.04
CA GLN A 283 -4.62 -10.89 -13.83
C GLN A 283 -3.70 -9.76 -13.33
N PRO A 284 -3.31 -8.81 -14.21
CA PRO A 284 -2.69 -7.55 -13.77
C PRO A 284 -3.55 -6.87 -12.68
N GLY A 285 -2.90 -6.48 -11.57
CA GLY A 285 -3.52 -5.91 -10.37
C GLY A 285 -4.08 -6.94 -9.38
N GLU A 286 -4.23 -8.21 -9.77
CA GLU A 286 -4.79 -9.26 -8.90
C GLU A 286 -3.81 -9.62 -7.78
N SER A 287 -4.35 -9.80 -6.57
CA SER A 287 -3.60 -10.25 -5.41
C SER A 287 -3.90 -11.71 -5.09
N PHE A 288 -2.88 -12.47 -4.69
CA PHE A 288 -3.00 -13.88 -4.34
C PHE A 288 -2.06 -14.25 -3.19
N SER A 289 -2.45 -15.22 -2.38
CA SER A 289 -1.71 -15.63 -1.17
C SER A 289 -1.27 -17.08 -1.22
N PHE A 290 -0.15 -17.39 -0.56
CA PHE A 290 0.34 -18.77 -0.44
C PHE A 290 1.17 -18.96 0.83
N THR A 291 1.15 -20.20 1.33
CA THR A 291 1.85 -20.61 2.56
C THR A 291 2.95 -21.62 2.28
N GLY A 292 4.01 -21.56 3.08
CA GLY A 292 5.13 -22.49 3.03
C GLY A 292 4.77 -23.93 3.35
N LYS A 293 5.36 -24.88 2.62
CA LYS A 293 5.14 -26.33 2.75
C LYS A 293 6.36 -27.07 3.29
N ASP A 294 7.36 -26.36 3.83
CA ASP A 294 8.48 -27.01 4.50
C ASP A 294 8.04 -27.66 5.83
N LYS A 295 8.93 -28.41 6.49
CA LYS A 295 8.59 -29.14 7.73
C LYS A 295 8.15 -28.23 8.89
N LYS A 296 8.42 -26.94 8.81
CA LYS A 296 8.09 -25.92 9.82
C LYS A 296 6.99 -24.97 9.34
N GLY A 297 6.36 -25.26 8.19
CA GLY A 297 5.37 -24.38 7.58
C GLY A 297 5.96 -23.08 7.04
N THR A 298 7.25 -23.04 6.68
CA THR A 298 7.89 -21.84 6.12
C THR A 298 8.17 -21.99 4.63
N LEU A 299 8.39 -20.86 3.94
CA LEU A 299 8.71 -20.77 2.51
C LEU A 299 10.16 -21.20 2.19
N GLY A 300 10.91 -21.69 3.17
CA GLY A 300 12.31 -22.06 3.00
C GLY A 300 13.24 -20.85 3.09
N THR A 301 14.35 -20.86 2.35
CA THR A 301 15.29 -19.72 2.29
C THR A 301 15.08 -18.85 1.06
N GLU A 302 14.43 -19.41 0.03
CA GLU A 302 14.23 -18.76 -1.25
C GLU A 302 13.06 -19.44 -1.97
N ILE A 303 12.24 -18.64 -2.63
CA ILE A 303 11.22 -19.11 -3.57
C ILE A 303 11.61 -18.69 -5.00
N ILE A 304 11.16 -19.48 -5.97
CA ILE A 304 11.34 -19.22 -7.39
C ILE A 304 9.96 -18.98 -7.97
N ILE A 305 9.79 -17.83 -8.61
CA ILE A 305 8.55 -17.42 -9.27
C ILE A 305 8.75 -17.58 -10.78
N SER A 306 7.81 -18.26 -11.42
CA SER A 306 7.78 -18.46 -12.87
C SER A 306 6.48 -17.92 -13.45
N ILE A 307 6.58 -17.30 -14.63
CA ILE A 307 5.43 -16.84 -15.42
C ILE A 307 5.41 -17.63 -16.73
N ASN A 308 4.27 -18.27 -17.04
CA ASN A 308 4.07 -19.07 -18.25
C ASN A 308 5.17 -20.13 -18.46
N GLY A 309 5.63 -20.74 -17.36
CA GLY A 309 6.66 -21.78 -17.37
C GLY A 309 8.10 -21.28 -17.47
N VAL A 310 8.34 -19.97 -17.57
CA VAL A 310 9.67 -19.37 -17.59
C VAL A 310 10.00 -18.83 -16.19
N GLU A 311 11.19 -19.14 -15.66
CA GLU A 311 11.69 -18.55 -14.41
C GLU A 311 11.78 -17.04 -14.57
N HIS A 312 11.00 -16.32 -13.75
CA HIS A 312 10.93 -14.86 -13.77
C HIS A 312 11.89 -14.27 -12.75
N ILE A 313 11.75 -14.64 -11.48
CA ILE A 313 12.56 -14.09 -10.39
C ILE A 313 12.68 -15.04 -9.19
N LYS A 314 13.65 -14.74 -8.31
CA LYS A 314 13.87 -15.44 -7.04
C LYS A 314 13.76 -14.45 -5.90
N LEU A 315 13.02 -14.85 -4.86
CA LEU A 315 12.83 -14.04 -3.65
C LEU A 315 13.45 -14.77 -2.46
N HIS A 316 14.32 -14.08 -1.73
CA HIS A 316 14.84 -14.58 -0.46
C HIS A 316 13.76 -14.51 0.62
N THR A 317 13.43 -15.66 1.21
CA THR A 317 12.44 -15.79 2.29
C THR A 317 13.09 -16.17 3.63
N SER A 318 14.41 -16.03 3.72
CA SER A 318 15.21 -16.37 4.89
C SER A 318 15.23 -15.31 6.01
N CYS A 319 14.62 -14.15 5.79
CA CYS A 319 14.81 -12.93 6.61
C CYS A 319 16.25 -12.40 6.62
N SER A 320 17.08 -12.80 5.65
CA SER A 320 18.45 -12.28 5.49
C SER A 320 18.52 -11.04 4.61
N LYS A 321 17.37 -10.64 4.05
CA LYS A 321 17.12 -9.42 3.30
C LYS A 321 15.76 -8.89 3.76
N PRO A 322 15.52 -7.58 3.68
CA PRO A 322 14.19 -7.01 3.87
C PRO A 322 13.16 -7.77 3.05
N VAL A 323 12.02 -8.06 3.67
CA VAL A 323 10.88 -8.73 3.07
C VAL A 323 9.65 -8.35 3.87
N GLY A 324 8.72 -7.65 3.25
CA GLY A 324 7.51 -7.15 3.88
C GLY A 324 6.61 -6.44 2.87
N PRO A 325 5.41 -6.01 3.28
CA PRO A 325 4.55 -5.19 2.44
C PRO A 325 5.28 -4.01 1.80
N GLY A 326 4.99 -3.71 0.53
CA GLY A 326 5.65 -2.67 -0.27
C GLY A 326 6.89 -3.14 -1.04
N THR A 327 7.52 -4.26 -0.65
CA THR A 327 8.69 -4.77 -1.38
C THR A 327 8.32 -5.22 -2.80
N LEU A 328 8.96 -4.63 -3.81
CA LEU A 328 8.83 -5.02 -5.22
C LEU A 328 9.81 -6.14 -5.61
N VAL A 329 9.29 -7.14 -6.33
CA VAL A 329 10.05 -8.33 -6.76
C VAL A 329 9.68 -8.70 -8.20
N GLY A 330 10.31 -8.01 -9.15
CA GLY A 330 10.01 -8.20 -10.57
C GLY A 330 8.62 -7.67 -10.90
N ASP A 331 7.72 -8.54 -11.38
CA ASP A 331 6.35 -8.15 -11.73
C ASP A 331 5.40 -8.28 -10.52
N PHE A 332 5.93 -8.39 -9.31
CA PHE A 332 5.15 -8.65 -8.10
C PHE A 332 5.47 -7.64 -7.01
N GLU A 333 4.47 -7.34 -6.20
CA GLU A 333 4.60 -6.55 -4.98
C GLU A 333 4.12 -7.39 -3.81
N ILE A 334 4.89 -7.41 -2.73
CA ILE A 334 4.43 -8.01 -1.48
C ILE A 334 3.39 -7.05 -0.88
N VAL A 335 2.17 -7.53 -0.67
CA VAL A 335 1.10 -6.73 -0.05
C VAL A 335 0.75 -7.20 1.36
N ASP A 336 1.18 -8.42 1.74
CA ASP A 336 1.07 -8.95 3.10
C ASP A 336 2.04 -10.13 3.29
N GLY A 337 2.28 -10.51 4.55
CA GLY A 337 2.93 -11.76 4.89
C GLY A 337 3.30 -11.87 6.36
N ALA A 338 3.74 -13.06 6.76
CA ALA A 338 4.22 -13.30 8.12
C ALA A 338 5.53 -14.09 8.14
N SER A 339 6.24 -14.00 9.26
CA SER A 339 7.43 -14.77 9.56
C SER A 339 7.22 -15.66 10.77
N ARG A 340 7.96 -16.78 10.83
CA ARG A 340 7.71 -17.84 11.82
C ARG A 340 7.82 -17.34 13.26
N ASN A 341 8.78 -16.45 13.52
CA ASN A 341 9.08 -15.95 14.84
C ASN A 341 8.61 -14.51 15.05
N GLY A 342 8.57 -13.68 13.99
CA GLY A 342 8.14 -12.28 14.06
C GLY A 342 6.63 -12.08 13.99
N GLY A 343 5.86 -13.01 13.42
CA GLY A 343 4.44 -12.75 13.13
C GLY A 343 4.30 -11.91 11.86
N LYS A 344 3.30 -11.02 11.80
CA LYS A 344 3.04 -10.16 10.63
C LYS A 344 4.29 -9.36 10.26
N LEU A 345 4.64 -9.36 8.98
CA LEU A 345 5.78 -8.62 8.46
C LEU A 345 5.46 -7.12 8.49
N CYS A 346 6.43 -6.31 8.93
CA CYS A 346 6.31 -4.87 8.77
C CYS A 346 6.38 -4.51 7.30
N PRO A 347 5.61 -3.48 6.86
CA PRO A 347 5.94 -2.80 5.63
C PRO A 347 7.43 -2.52 5.61
N GLU A 348 8.04 -2.69 4.46
CA GLU A 348 9.38 -2.15 4.29
C GLU A 348 9.24 -0.64 4.41
N GLU A 349 9.53 -0.11 5.61
CA GLU A 349 9.71 1.32 5.80
C GLU A 349 10.70 1.76 4.72
N ASP A 350 10.35 2.81 3.99
CA ASP A 350 11.28 3.34 3.00
C ASP A 350 12.62 3.54 3.71
N PRO A 351 13.73 2.99 3.21
CA PRO A 351 15.03 3.06 3.87
C PRO A 351 15.62 4.48 3.89
N ALA A 352 14.78 5.51 3.79
CA ALA A 352 15.09 6.88 4.17
C ALA A 352 15.18 7.07 5.71
N GLY A 353 15.31 5.99 6.49
CA GLY A 353 15.53 6.02 7.93
C GLY A 353 17.00 5.84 8.31
N ASP A 354 17.66 6.95 8.62
CA ASP A 354 18.87 7.18 9.45
C ASP A 354 20.20 6.44 9.19
N ASP A 355 20.25 5.34 8.42
CA ASP A 355 21.49 4.54 8.26
C ASP A 355 21.89 4.33 6.78
N CYS A 356 21.49 5.26 5.92
CA CYS A 356 22.03 5.36 4.57
C CYS A 356 23.43 6.01 4.62
N ASN A 357 24.31 5.69 3.68
CA ASN A 357 25.56 6.43 3.54
C ASN A 357 25.72 6.94 2.11
N GLU A 358 26.59 7.94 1.95
CA GLU A 358 27.13 8.26 0.64
C GLU A 358 27.75 7.02 0.01
N CYS A 359 27.66 6.95 -1.32
CA CYS A 359 28.31 5.89 -2.08
C CYS A 359 29.80 5.82 -1.71
N ASP A 360 30.27 4.67 -1.22
CA ASP A 360 31.71 4.40 -1.02
C ASP A 360 32.11 3.02 -1.52
N GLY A 361 33.28 2.93 -2.16
CA GLY A 361 33.84 1.65 -2.62
C GLY A 361 33.23 1.08 -3.91
N LYS A 362 32.44 1.89 -4.64
CA LYS A 362 31.63 1.58 -5.84
C LYS A 362 30.26 1.00 -5.54
N ALA A 363 29.31 1.30 -6.41
CA ALA A 363 27.97 0.72 -6.38
C ALA A 363 28.02 -0.80 -6.57
N THR A 364 27.24 -1.53 -5.77
CA THR A 364 27.08 -2.99 -5.81
C THR A 364 25.76 -3.41 -6.46
N SER A 365 24.71 -2.63 -6.27
CA SER A 365 23.40 -2.86 -6.88
C SER A 365 22.67 -1.55 -7.15
N LEU A 366 21.76 -1.57 -8.10
CA LEU A 366 20.81 -0.50 -8.37
C LEU A 366 19.43 -1.12 -8.61
N GLU A 367 18.41 -0.42 -8.12
CA GLU A 367 17.02 -0.55 -8.56
C GLU A 367 16.61 0.75 -9.24
N MET A 368 16.04 0.64 -10.43
CA MET A 368 15.73 1.77 -11.29
C MET A 368 14.33 1.65 -11.85
N GLN A 369 13.60 2.75 -11.92
CA GLN A 369 12.35 2.88 -12.64
C GLN A 369 12.62 3.33 -14.07
N TYR A 370 11.98 2.69 -15.05
CA TYR A 370 11.96 3.18 -16.43
C TYR A 370 10.84 4.22 -16.55
N ILE A 371 11.18 5.46 -16.91
CA ILE A 371 10.25 6.60 -17.00
C ILE A 371 10.10 7.11 -18.44
N GLY A 372 10.58 6.37 -19.43
CA GLY A 372 10.49 6.78 -20.83
C GLY A 372 9.07 6.64 -21.41
N GLU A 373 8.79 7.37 -22.48
CA GLU A 373 7.44 7.49 -23.07
C GLU A 373 6.89 6.20 -23.67
N LYS A 374 7.76 5.24 -24.06
CA LYS A 374 7.29 3.96 -24.64
C LYS A 374 6.62 3.12 -23.55
N PRO A 375 5.37 2.64 -23.73
CA PRO A 375 4.67 1.82 -22.75
C PRO A 375 5.43 0.55 -22.36
N THR A 376 6.19 -0.02 -23.29
CA THR A 376 7.13 -1.13 -23.03
C THR A 376 8.40 -0.91 -23.86
N ALA A 377 9.56 -1.13 -23.26
CA ALA A 377 10.87 -0.99 -23.89
C ALA A 377 11.79 -2.16 -23.53
N PHE A 378 12.65 -2.61 -24.45
CA PHE A 378 13.69 -3.59 -24.15
C PHE A 378 14.93 -2.90 -23.61
N ILE A 379 15.14 -2.99 -22.30
CA ILE A 379 16.24 -2.34 -21.58
C ILE A 379 17.44 -3.27 -21.53
N THR A 380 18.64 -2.74 -21.82
CA THR A 380 19.90 -3.44 -21.61
C THR A 380 20.85 -2.56 -20.79
N VAL A 381 21.47 -3.12 -19.75
CA VAL A 381 22.47 -2.42 -18.93
C VAL A 381 23.81 -3.14 -19.03
N LYS A 382 24.85 -2.40 -19.47
CA LYS A 382 26.22 -2.92 -19.63
C LYS A 382 27.20 -2.22 -18.71
N GLN A 383 28.13 -2.96 -18.13
CA GLN A 383 29.26 -2.36 -17.40
C GLN A 383 30.39 -1.98 -18.37
N LYS A 384 30.99 -0.80 -18.21
CA LYS A 384 32.01 -0.27 -19.13
C LYS A 384 33.27 -1.14 -19.27
N LYS A 385 33.73 -1.76 -18.18
CA LYS A 385 35.08 -2.38 -18.14
C LYS A 385 35.18 -3.65 -18.98
N ASP A 386 34.10 -4.42 -19.08
CA ASP A 386 34.05 -5.73 -19.72
C ASP A 386 32.87 -5.89 -20.69
N GLU A 387 32.13 -4.80 -20.95
CA GLU A 387 30.88 -4.78 -21.73
C GLU A 387 29.84 -5.82 -21.28
N LYS A 388 29.96 -6.29 -20.04
CA LYS A 388 29.14 -7.38 -19.53
C LYS A 388 27.75 -6.87 -19.22
N ILE A 389 26.75 -7.57 -19.77
CA ILE A 389 25.34 -7.30 -19.51
C ILE A 389 25.03 -7.68 -18.06
N VAL A 390 24.60 -6.70 -17.27
CA VAL A 390 24.11 -6.90 -15.89
C VAL A 390 22.61 -7.06 -15.82
N PHE A 391 21.89 -6.47 -16.79
CA PHE A 391 20.45 -6.58 -16.96
C PHE A 391 20.07 -6.56 -18.44
N GLU A 392 19.11 -7.38 -18.83
CA GLU A 392 18.42 -7.31 -20.12
C GLU A 392 16.97 -7.78 -19.93
N GLY A 393 15.99 -7.03 -20.44
CA GLY A 393 14.58 -7.39 -20.28
C GLY A 393 13.61 -6.33 -20.82
N ASN A 394 12.36 -6.73 -21.03
CA ASN A 394 11.29 -5.78 -21.33
C ASN A 394 10.82 -5.13 -20.02
N VAL A 395 10.76 -3.80 -19.99
CA VAL A 395 10.32 -3.01 -18.84
C VAL A 395 9.22 -2.06 -19.32
N MET A 396 8.13 -1.96 -18.55
CA MET A 396 7.06 -1.01 -18.84
C MET A 396 7.39 0.36 -18.27
N SER A 397 6.91 1.42 -18.93
CA SER A 397 7.00 2.77 -18.36
C SER A 397 6.32 2.80 -16.99
N GLY A 398 7.00 3.38 -16.00
CA GLY A 398 6.59 3.38 -14.59
C GLY A 398 7.04 2.16 -13.77
N ASN A 399 7.49 1.06 -14.40
CA ASN A 399 7.93 -0.12 -13.64
C ASN A 399 9.41 -0.04 -13.24
N SER A 400 9.76 -0.70 -12.13
CA SER A 400 11.13 -0.85 -11.68
C SER A 400 11.80 -2.14 -12.18
N PHE A 401 13.12 -2.13 -12.19
CA PHE A 401 13.96 -3.29 -12.43
C PHE A 401 15.25 -3.14 -11.63
N SER A 402 15.84 -4.26 -11.20
CA SER A 402 17.05 -4.26 -10.38
C SER A 402 18.14 -5.14 -10.96
N PHE A 403 19.39 -4.80 -10.63
CA PHE A 403 20.55 -5.56 -11.04
C PHE A 403 21.73 -5.37 -10.09
N SER A 404 22.69 -6.29 -10.17
CA SER A 404 23.89 -6.27 -9.33
C SER A 404 25.17 -6.39 -10.14
N GLY A 405 26.24 -5.88 -9.56
CA GLY A 405 27.60 -5.98 -10.04
C GLY A 405 28.04 -7.40 -10.34
N LYS A 406 28.68 -7.59 -11.50
CA LYS A 406 29.21 -8.90 -11.94
C LYS A 406 30.73 -8.97 -11.98
N ASP A 407 31.42 -7.99 -11.39
CA ASP A 407 32.88 -8.01 -11.26
C ASP A 407 33.34 -8.96 -10.13
N LYS A 408 34.66 -9.12 -9.94
CA LYS A 408 35.21 -10.08 -8.96
C LYS A 408 34.82 -9.80 -7.51
N LYS A 409 34.40 -8.58 -7.19
CA LYS A 409 33.98 -8.17 -5.85
C LYS A 409 32.45 -8.08 -5.72
N GLY A 410 31.70 -8.41 -6.78
CA GLY A 410 30.25 -8.20 -6.83
C GLY A 410 29.87 -6.73 -6.99
N THR A 411 30.80 -5.88 -7.44
CA THR A 411 30.55 -4.45 -7.69
C THR A 411 30.24 -4.19 -9.15
N LEU A 412 29.54 -3.09 -9.42
CA LEU A 412 29.37 -2.54 -10.76
C LEU A 412 30.71 -1.97 -11.24
N GLY A 413 30.81 -1.75 -12.55
CA GLY A 413 31.96 -1.11 -13.17
C GLY A 413 32.16 0.31 -12.63
N THR A 414 33.11 1.05 -13.19
CA THR A 414 33.20 2.49 -12.86
C THR A 414 32.06 3.30 -13.48
N GLU A 415 31.37 2.71 -14.46
CA GLU A 415 30.29 3.30 -15.22
C GLU A 415 29.44 2.16 -15.80
N ILE A 416 28.15 2.41 -15.89
CA ILE A 416 27.20 1.59 -16.64
C ILE A 416 26.62 2.39 -17.80
N THR A 417 26.30 1.70 -18.88
CA THR A 417 25.59 2.26 -20.03
C THR A 417 24.24 1.59 -20.14
N LEU A 418 23.18 2.40 -20.23
CA LEU A 418 21.80 1.95 -20.39
C LEU A 418 21.36 2.12 -21.84
N PHE A 419 20.73 1.10 -22.39
CA PHE A 419 20.21 1.07 -23.75
C PHE A 419 18.70 0.82 -23.73
N ILE A 420 17.99 1.45 -24.65
CA ILE A 420 16.58 1.22 -24.95
C ILE A 420 16.49 0.70 -26.38
N ASP A 421 15.94 -0.50 -26.56
CA ASP A 421 15.80 -1.16 -27.86
C ASP A 421 17.12 -1.21 -28.66
N GLY A 422 18.24 -1.39 -27.94
CA GLY A 422 19.58 -1.45 -28.50
C GLY A 422 20.24 -0.10 -28.80
N ILE A 423 19.54 1.02 -28.58
CA ILE A 423 20.07 2.37 -28.73
C ILE A 423 20.57 2.88 -27.38
N GLU A 424 21.78 3.44 -27.32
CA GLU A 424 22.33 4.02 -26.09
C GLU A 424 21.45 5.20 -25.64
N ASN A 425 20.95 5.14 -24.40
CA ASN A 425 20.12 6.19 -23.82
C ASN A 425 20.94 7.06 -22.86
N THR A 426 21.62 6.46 -21.90
CA THR A 426 22.37 7.21 -20.88
C THR A 426 23.55 6.42 -20.30
N LYS A 427 24.39 7.11 -19.54
CA LYS A 427 25.53 6.54 -18.80
C LYS A 427 25.52 7.05 -17.36
N ILE A 428 25.72 6.14 -16.40
CA ILE A 428 25.74 6.46 -14.97
C ILE A 428 27.10 6.05 -14.39
N HIS A 429 27.72 6.96 -13.63
CA HIS A 429 28.96 6.66 -12.91
C HIS A 429 28.64 5.88 -11.64
N THR A 430 29.11 4.63 -11.59
CA THR A 430 28.92 3.73 -10.44
C THR A 430 30.18 3.61 -9.58
N SER A 431 31.16 4.49 -9.79
CA SER A 431 32.42 4.53 -9.04
C SER A 431 32.37 5.26 -7.71
N CYS A 432 31.21 5.82 -7.33
CA CYS A 432 31.07 6.75 -6.21
C CYS A 432 31.90 8.04 -6.33
N SER A 433 32.37 8.37 -7.54
CA SER A 433 33.08 9.62 -7.80
C SER A 433 32.13 10.79 -8.14
N LYS A 434 30.84 10.51 -8.19
CA LYS A 434 29.73 11.45 -8.39
C LYS A 434 28.59 11.01 -7.45
N PRO A 435 27.75 11.93 -6.95
CA PRO A 435 26.55 11.56 -6.21
C PRO A 435 25.72 10.56 -6.99
N ILE A 436 25.28 9.51 -6.29
CA ILE A 436 24.40 8.47 -6.83
C ILE A 436 23.56 7.94 -5.67
N GLY A 437 22.26 7.88 -5.87
CA GLY A 437 21.31 7.53 -4.82
C GLY A 437 19.86 7.58 -5.33
N PRO A 438 18.89 7.13 -4.51
CA PRO A 438 17.47 7.34 -4.74
C PRO A 438 17.17 8.76 -5.20
N GLY A 439 16.27 8.91 -6.17
CA GLY A 439 15.90 10.22 -6.73
C GLY A 439 16.69 10.61 -7.98
N LEU A 440 17.92 10.11 -8.18
CA LEU A 440 18.71 10.46 -9.37
C LEU A 440 18.01 10.03 -10.67
N ILE A 441 17.73 11.01 -11.52
CA ILE A 441 17.25 10.78 -12.88
C ILE A 441 18.42 10.90 -13.87
N SER A 442 18.55 9.92 -14.76
CA SER A 442 19.54 9.91 -15.84
C SER A 442 18.90 9.35 -17.10
N GLY A 443 18.72 10.19 -18.11
CA GLY A 443 17.94 9.82 -19.30
C GLY A 443 16.52 9.39 -18.91
N ASP A 444 16.06 8.26 -19.44
CA ASP A 444 14.72 7.72 -19.19
C ASP A 444 14.64 6.83 -17.95
N PHE A 445 15.51 7.05 -16.96
CA PHE A 445 15.57 6.21 -15.77
C PHE A 445 15.73 7.01 -14.48
N LYS A 446 14.97 6.62 -13.45
CA LYS A 446 15.08 7.13 -12.08
C LYS A 446 15.67 6.04 -11.18
N ILE A 447 16.69 6.34 -10.38
CA ILE A 447 17.18 5.42 -9.35
C ILE A 447 16.19 5.45 -8.19
N LEU A 448 15.68 4.28 -7.83
CA LEU A 448 14.81 4.11 -6.67
C LEU A 448 15.63 3.73 -5.43
N ARG A 449 16.59 2.81 -5.61
CA ARG A 449 17.45 2.30 -4.53
C ARG A 449 18.83 1.92 -5.08
N GLY A 450 19.81 1.84 -4.20
CA GLY A 450 21.12 1.31 -4.55
C GLY A 450 21.98 1.08 -3.32
N SER A 451 23.06 0.35 -3.52
CA SER A 451 24.05 0.11 -2.45
C SER A 451 25.46 0.24 -2.99
N SER A 452 26.41 0.45 -2.11
CA SER A 452 27.85 0.44 -2.38
C SER A 452 28.61 -0.54 -1.51
N TYR A 453 29.81 -0.87 -1.98
CA TYR A 453 30.66 -1.90 -1.40
C TYR A 453 31.09 -1.59 0.04
N ASN A 454 31.36 -0.33 0.35
CA ASN A 454 31.76 0.10 1.69
C ASN A 454 30.65 0.90 2.41
N GLY A 455 29.84 1.68 1.68
CA GLY A 455 28.84 2.56 2.26
C GLY A 455 27.49 1.90 2.57
N GLY A 456 27.25 0.67 2.10
CA GLY A 456 25.90 0.10 2.27
C GLY A 456 24.88 0.83 1.38
N GLU A 457 23.66 1.02 1.85
CA GLU A 457 22.59 1.64 1.06
C GLU A 457 22.82 3.13 0.79
N PHE A 458 22.41 3.59 -0.38
CA PHE A 458 22.54 4.99 -0.77
C PHE A 458 21.53 5.87 -0.06
N CYS A 459 21.97 7.04 0.40
CA CYS A 459 21.07 8.10 0.75
C CYS A 459 20.32 8.64 -0.47
N PRO A 460 19.05 9.03 -0.33
CA PRO A 460 18.37 9.84 -1.32
C PRO A 460 19.24 11.03 -1.69
N ILE A 461 19.26 11.34 -2.99
CA ILE A 461 19.75 12.63 -3.43
C ILE A 461 18.56 13.56 -3.21
N PHE A 462 18.54 14.21 -2.06
CA PHE A 462 17.57 15.23 -1.75
C PHE A 462 17.71 16.36 -2.79
N SER A 463 16.60 16.64 -3.46
CA SER A 463 16.31 17.98 -3.97
C SER A 463 15.66 18.68 -2.79
N ASP A 464 16.34 19.65 -2.17
CA ASP A 464 15.74 20.45 -1.09
C ASP A 464 14.68 21.37 -1.71
N ASP A 465 13.52 20.79 -1.95
CA ASP A 465 12.26 21.45 -2.26
C ASP A 465 11.22 20.66 -1.46
N ASP A 466 10.95 21.11 -0.23
CA ASP A 466 9.65 21.08 0.46
C ASP A 466 9.85 21.58 1.91
N GLU A 467 9.85 22.89 2.11
CA GLU A 467 9.31 23.48 3.34
C GLU A 467 7.87 23.92 3.05
N ASP A 468 6.95 23.52 3.93
CA ASP A 468 6.05 24.45 4.61
C ASP A 468 5.46 23.74 5.86
N ASP A 469 5.92 24.23 7.02
CA ASP A 469 5.18 24.48 8.29
C ASP A 469 4.55 23.28 9.05
N GLU A 470 4.73 23.06 10.36
CA GLU A 470 4.88 23.97 11.50
C GLU A 470 5.67 23.33 12.67
N ASP A 471 6.35 24.20 13.42
CA ASP A 471 6.75 24.07 14.83
C ASP A 471 7.68 22.91 15.25
N ASP A 472 9.00 23.18 15.28
CA ASP A 472 9.75 23.17 16.54
C ASP A 472 11.16 23.75 16.33
N GLU A 473 11.50 24.72 17.17
CA GLU A 473 12.80 25.41 17.25
C GLU A 473 13.93 24.40 17.56
N ASP A 474 14.96 24.31 16.70
CA ASP A 474 16.38 24.31 17.08
C ASP A 474 17.30 24.15 15.84
N ASP A 475 17.98 25.26 15.51
CA ASP A 475 19.08 25.51 14.56
C ASP A 475 19.96 24.31 14.14
N GLU A 476 20.10 24.06 12.82
CA GLU A 476 21.38 24.14 12.07
C GLU A 476 21.08 24.55 10.61
N ASP A 477 21.45 25.78 10.23
CA ASP A 477 21.28 26.35 8.89
C ASP A 477 21.82 25.42 7.78
N GLU A 478 20.96 24.98 6.85
CA GLU A 478 21.42 24.43 5.57
C GLU A 478 22.09 25.56 4.75
N ASP A 479 23.42 25.56 4.78
CA ASP A 479 24.30 26.59 4.21
C ASP A 479 24.23 26.58 2.67
N CYS A 480 23.17 27.17 2.09
CA CYS A 480 23.19 27.60 0.70
C CYS A 480 24.24 28.72 0.57
N GLY A 481 25.07 28.67 -0.47
CA GLY A 481 26.12 29.64 -0.69
C GLY A 481 25.95 30.44 -1.97
N GLU A 482 26.59 31.60 -2.01
CA GLU A 482 26.75 32.32 -3.26
C GLU A 482 27.64 31.51 -4.23
N CYS A 483 27.43 31.69 -5.53
CA CYS A 483 28.31 31.08 -6.53
C CYS A 483 29.78 31.43 -6.23
N GLU A 484 30.62 30.44 -5.92
CA GLU A 484 32.06 30.60 -5.70
C GLU A 484 32.88 29.51 -6.42
N GLY A 485 34.07 29.88 -6.90
CA GLY A 485 35.04 28.93 -7.48
C GLY A 485 34.76 28.43 -8.90
N LYS A 486 33.48 28.46 -9.34
CA LYS A 486 32.85 28.20 -10.65
C LYS A 486 31.66 27.24 -10.51
N VAL A 487 30.65 27.43 -11.36
CA VAL A 487 29.49 26.54 -11.43
C VAL A 487 29.88 25.12 -11.82
N THR A 488 29.34 24.12 -11.12
CA THR A 488 29.53 22.67 -11.35
C THR A 488 28.30 22.01 -11.95
N PHE A 489 27.11 22.53 -11.65
CA PHE A 489 25.82 21.98 -12.08
C PHE A 489 24.81 23.12 -12.26
N LEU A 490 23.92 22.96 -13.24
CA LEU A 490 22.70 23.75 -13.36
C LEU A 490 21.54 22.84 -13.75
N GLU A 491 20.40 23.06 -13.12
CA GLU A 491 19.08 22.66 -13.59
C GLU A 491 18.30 23.90 -14.01
N MET A 492 17.68 23.83 -15.17
CA MET A 492 16.98 24.96 -15.76
C MET A 492 15.63 24.53 -16.29
N LYS A 493 14.62 25.38 -16.09
CA LYS A 493 13.31 25.28 -16.75
C LYS A 493 13.36 26.01 -18.08
N TYR A 494 12.86 25.37 -19.14
CA TYR A 494 12.66 26.05 -20.43
C TYR A 494 11.26 26.69 -20.45
N ASN A 495 11.21 28.02 -20.53
CA ASN A 495 10.00 28.84 -20.56
C ASN A 495 9.78 29.50 -21.94
N GLY A 496 10.33 28.94 -23.01
CA GLY A 496 10.19 29.51 -24.36
C GLY A 496 8.81 29.27 -24.98
N ASP A 497 8.51 30.03 -26.03
CA ASP A 497 7.20 30.02 -26.71
C ASP A 497 6.94 28.74 -27.54
N ASP A 498 8.00 28.03 -27.94
CA ASP A 498 7.87 26.78 -28.69
C ASP A 498 7.44 25.64 -27.74
N GLU A 499 6.35 24.92 -28.08
CA GLU A 499 5.85 23.79 -27.29
C GLU A 499 6.94 22.74 -27.01
N SER A 500 7.86 22.54 -27.97
CA SER A 500 9.11 21.83 -27.77
C SER A 500 10.22 22.43 -28.63
N ALA A 501 11.44 22.47 -28.13
CA ALA A 501 12.60 22.99 -28.85
C ALA A 501 13.86 22.13 -28.64
N ASN A 502 14.73 22.08 -29.64
CA ASN A 502 16.08 21.54 -29.46
C ASN A 502 16.94 22.56 -28.71
N VAL A 503 17.25 22.26 -27.45
CA VAL A 503 18.10 23.07 -26.59
C VAL A 503 19.50 22.47 -26.58
N ARG A 504 20.50 23.31 -26.87
CA ARG A 504 21.92 22.93 -26.85
C ARG A 504 22.73 23.90 -26.01
N VAL A 505 23.42 23.40 -24.99
CA VAL A 505 24.29 24.18 -24.11
C VAL A 505 25.75 23.91 -24.42
N GLN A 506 26.49 24.97 -24.73
CA GLN A 506 27.87 24.89 -25.19
C GLN A 506 28.81 25.76 -24.35
N GLN A 507 29.96 25.21 -23.95
CA GLN A 507 31.00 25.97 -23.26
C GLN A 507 31.77 26.84 -24.25
N LYS A 508 31.94 28.14 -23.93
CA LYS A 508 32.55 29.13 -24.84
C LYS A 508 33.98 28.80 -25.27
N LYS A 509 34.81 28.27 -24.35
CA LYS A 509 36.26 28.20 -24.54
C LYS A 509 36.69 27.12 -25.53
N ASP A 510 36.01 25.99 -25.51
CA ASP A 510 36.35 24.78 -26.27
C ASP A 510 35.22 24.31 -27.17
N ASN A 511 34.11 25.05 -27.23
CA ASN A 511 32.92 24.70 -27.99
C ASN A 511 32.36 23.33 -27.59
N LYS A 512 32.63 22.87 -26.36
CA LYS A 512 32.16 21.58 -25.88
C LYS A 512 30.70 21.67 -25.47
N THR A 513 29.87 20.81 -26.05
CA THR A 513 28.46 20.69 -25.70
C THR A 513 28.31 19.90 -24.40
N VAL A 514 27.62 20.47 -23.42
CA VAL A 514 27.32 19.83 -22.12
C VAL A 514 25.87 19.36 -22.01
N PHE A 515 25.02 19.83 -22.93
CA PHE A 515 23.64 19.38 -23.10
C PHE A 515 23.22 19.57 -24.56
N ASP A 516 22.51 18.59 -25.13
CA ASP A 516 21.86 18.68 -26.45
C ASP A 516 20.64 17.76 -26.43
N GLY A 517 19.44 18.33 -26.44
CA GLY A 517 18.21 17.56 -26.28
C GLY A 517 16.98 18.34 -26.70
N THR A 518 15.87 17.65 -26.88
CA THR A 518 14.55 18.28 -27.05
C THR A 518 13.95 18.54 -25.67
N VAL A 519 13.56 19.78 -25.40
CA VAL A 519 12.96 20.22 -24.14
C VAL A 519 11.58 20.79 -24.43
N VAL A 520 10.57 20.31 -23.70
CA VAL A 520 9.19 20.81 -23.77
C VAL A 520 9.08 22.09 -22.94
N SER A 521 8.31 23.07 -23.41
CA SER A 521 8.07 24.29 -22.63
C SER A 521 7.42 23.97 -21.29
N GLY A 522 7.94 24.55 -20.22
CA GLY A 522 7.57 24.27 -18.83
C GLY A 522 8.34 23.11 -18.18
N SER A 523 9.08 22.29 -18.93
CA SER A 523 9.89 21.19 -18.37
C SER A 523 11.29 21.65 -17.95
N SER A 524 11.89 20.93 -17.01
CA SER A 524 13.28 21.13 -16.60
C SER A 524 14.25 20.20 -17.35
N PHE A 525 15.51 20.63 -17.42
CA PHE A 525 16.63 19.81 -17.85
C PHE A 525 17.87 20.25 -17.08
N SER A 526 18.83 19.35 -16.93
CA SER A 526 20.04 19.64 -16.15
C SER A 526 21.31 19.18 -16.86
N PHE A 527 22.42 19.79 -16.47
CA PHE A 527 23.74 19.47 -17.02
C PHE A 527 24.85 19.81 -16.02
N THR A 528 25.98 19.11 -16.16
CA THR A 528 27.15 19.28 -15.29
C THR A 528 28.37 19.75 -16.08
N GLY A 529 29.29 20.37 -15.36
CA GLY A 529 30.60 20.74 -15.86
C GLY A 529 31.44 19.54 -16.26
N GLU A 530 32.07 19.60 -17.42
CA GLU A 530 32.90 18.51 -17.93
C GLU A 530 34.39 18.84 -18.03
N ASP A 531 34.84 19.92 -17.36
CA ASP A 531 36.27 20.18 -17.24
C ASP A 531 36.94 19.23 -16.24
N LYS A 532 38.27 19.31 -16.11
CA LYS A 532 39.04 18.39 -15.23
C LYS A 532 38.64 18.45 -13.75
N LYS A 533 37.93 19.48 -13.33
CA LYS A 533 37.44 19.69 -11.97
C LYS A 533 35.92 19.51 -11.86
N GLY A 534 35.25 19.04 -12.92
CA GLY A 534 33.79 18.93 -12.95
C GLY A 534 33.08 20.28 -13.01
N THR A 535 33.77 21.36 -13.39
CA THR A 535 33.19 22.70 -13.49
C THR A 535 32.82 23.04 -14.93
N LEU A 536 31.84 23.92 -15.10
CA LEU A 536 31.54 24.56 -16.37
C LEU A 536 32.68 25.51 -16.75
N GLY A 537 32.75 25.82 -18.05
CA GLY A 537 33.61 26.86 -18.58
C GLY A 537 33.35 28.21 -17.90
N THR A 538 34.10 29.25 -18.24
CA THR A 538 33.83 30.59 -17.67
C THR A 538 32.53 31.21 -18.16
N GLU A 539 31.99 30.70 -19.26
CA GLU A 539 30.74 31.14 -19.86
C GLU A 539 30.17 29.97 -20.68
N ILE A 540 28.86 29.79 -20.60
CA ILE A 540 28.08 28.89 -21.47
C ILE A 540 27.21 29.72 -22.43
N ILE A 541 26.93 29.14 -23.58
CA ILE A 541 26.06 29.68 -24.62
C ILE A 541 24.93 28.66 -24.82
N ILE A 542 23.69 29.13 -24.70
CA ILE A 542 22.51 28.28 -24.87
C ILE A 542 21.88 28.60 -26.22
N TYR A 543 21.66 27.57 -27.03
CA TYR A 543 20.99 27.63 -28.32
C TYR A 543 19.60 27.01 -28.22
N VAL A 544 18.61 27.65 -28.83
CA VAL A 544 17.25 27.12 -29.03
C VAL A 544 17.04 26.97 -30.54
N ASN A 545 16.75 25.76 -31.00
CA ASN A 545 16.55 25.44 -32.42
C ASN A 545 17.72 25.91 -33.32
N GLY A 546 18.95 25.80 -32.80
CA GLY A 546 20.18 26.20 -33.49
C GLY A 546 20.48 27.71 -33.48
N ILE A 547 19.60 28.53 -32.91
CA ILE A 547 19.78 29.98 -32.76
C ILE A 547 20.27 30.28 -31.33
N GLU A 548 21.30 31.12 -31.20
CA GLU A 548 21.79 31.54 -29.88
C GLU A 548 20.68 32.31 -29.14
N ASN A 549 20.26 31.80 -27.99
CA ASN A 549 19.23 32.39 -27.15
C ASN A 549 19.85 33.26 -26.04
N THR A 550 20.76 32.69 -25.23
CA THR A 550 21.35 33.40 -24.09
C THR A 550 22.79 32.97 -23.79
N ARG A 551 23.46 33.73 -22.93
CA ARG A 551 24.80 33.45 -22.40
C ARG A 551 24.82 33.60 -20.88
N ILE A 552 25.43 32.66 -20.18
CA ILE A 552 25.52 32.68 -18.71
C ILE A 552 26.98 32.62 -18.29
N HIS A 553 27.40 33.56 -17.43
CA HIS A 553 28.77 33.62 -16.90
C HIS A 553 28.94 32.67 -15.71
N THR A 554 29.29 31.42 -16.00
CA THR A 554 29.48 30.34 -15.01
C THR A 554 30.80 30.43 -14.24
N SER A 555 31.55 31.54 -14.37
CA SER A 555 32.73 31.86 -13.55
C SER A 555 32.41 32.48 -12.19
N CYS A 556 31.14 32.59 -11.81
CA CYS A 556 30.69 33.28 -10.60
C CYS A 556 31.12 34.76 -10.51
N SER A 557 31.48 35.38 -11.64
CA SER A 557 31.81 36.81 -11.72
C SER A 557 30.56 37.70 -11.75
N LYS A 558 29.38 37.07 -11.86
CA LYS A 558 28.06 37.68 -11.77
C LYS A 558 27.21 36.74 -10.88
N PRO A 559 26.25 37.27 -10.11
CA PRO A 559 25.35 36.44 -9.31
C PRO A 559 24.62 35.42 -10.19
N ILE A 560 24.58 34.18 -9.70
CA ILE A 560 23.73 33.10 -10.21
C ILE A 560 23.03 32.57 -8.96
N LYS A 561 21.70 32.61 -8.97
CA LYS A 561 20.81 32.24 -7.87
C LYS A 561 19.62 31.47 -8.45
N ILE A 562 18.96 30.67 -7.63
CA ILE A 562 17.72 29.99 -8.00
C ILE A 562 16.63 31.05 -8.28
N GLY A 563 15.79 30.82 -9.29
CA GLY A 563 14.76 31.75 -9.79
C GLY A 563 15.27 32.77 -10.82
N LEU A 564 16.60 32.93 -11.01
CA LEU A 564 17.11 33.86 -12.01
C LEU A 564 16.84 33.38 -13.43
N SER A 565 16.31 34.28 -14.25
CA SER A 565 16.03 34.03 -15.66
C SER A 565 17.13 34.55 -16.59
N PHE A 566 17.50 33.75 -17.58
CA PHE A 566 18.44 34.04 -18.65
C PHE A 566 17.80 33.68 -19.99
N GLY A 567 17.34 34.69 -20.74
CA GLY A 567 16.59 34.44 -21.98
C GLY A 567 15.32 33.66 -21.67
N ASP A 568 15.14 32.53 -22.35
CA ASP A 568 13.95 31.67 -22.19
C ASP A 568 14.09 30.67 -21.04
N PHE A 569 15.09 30.82 -20.16
CA PHE A 569 15.43 29.81 -19.16
C PHE A 569 15.46 30.37 -17.76
N GLU A 570 14.94 29.62 -16.80
CA GLU A 570 14.97 29.94 -15.37
C GLU A 570 15.84 28.92 -14.63
N ILE A 571 16.72 29.37 -13.74
CA ILE A 571 17.52 28.48 -12.88
C ILE A 571 16.61 27.90 -11.81
N LEU A 572 16.44 26.57 -11.80
CA LEU A 572 15.72 25.88 -10.73
C LEU A 572 16.68 25.40 -9.65
N ASN A 573 17.88 24.97 -10.03
CA ASN A 573 18.91 24.52 -9.09
C ASN A 573 20.31 24.75 -9.68
N GLY A 574 21.32 24.83 -8.84
CA GLY A 574 22.71 24.89 -9.25
C GLY A 574 23.68 24.74 -8.09
N THR A 575 24.88 24.26 -8.41
CA THR A 575 25.98 24.19 -7.44
C THR A 575 27.24 24.84 -8.00
N SER A 576 28.13 25.28 -7.11
CA SER A 576 29.46 25.74 -7.45
C SER A 576 30.54 25.05 -6.63
N ARG A 577 31.77 25.07 -7.15
CA ARG A 577 32.89 24.32 -6.58
C ARG A 577 33.22 24.71 -5.14
N GLU A 578 33.12 26.00 -4.82
CA GLU A 578 33.53 26.52 -3.51
C GLU A 578 32.35 27.06 -2.69
N GLY A 579 31.22 27.38 -3.35
CA GLY A 579 30.05 27.96 -2.69
C GLY A 579 28.88 26.99 -2.51
N GLY A 580 29.05 25.70 -2.78
CA GLY A 580 27.97 24.72 -2.56
C GLY A 580 26.72 24.99 -3.42
N GLN A 581 25.55 24.73 -2.85
CA GLN A 581 24.22 24.93 -3.45
C GLN A 581 23.88 26.41 -3.56
N PHE A 582 23.27 26.83 -4.67
CA PHE A 582 22.87 28.23 -4.83
C PHE A 582 21.67 28.59 -3.98
N CYS A 583 21.75 29.74 -3.32
CA CYS A 583 20.59 30.31 -2.66
C CYS A 583 19.51 30.77 -3.65
N PRO A 584 18.22 30.78 -3.22
CA PRO A 584 17.14 31.48 -3.89
C PRO A 584 17.46 32.96 -4.13
N SER A 585 16.96 33.50 -5.23
CA SER A 585 16.96 34.95 -5.43
C SER A 585 15.96 35.60 -4.47
N ASP A 586 16.42 36.65 -3.78
CA ASP A 586 15.55 37.47 -2.95
C ASP A 586 14.55 38.17 -3.90
N ASN A 587 13.27 37.83 -3.81
CA ASN A 587 12.20 38.45 -4.62
C ASN A 587 11.92 39.89 -4.19
#